data_AF-A0A937KFA6-F1
#
_entry.id   AF-A0A937KFA6-F1
#
_cell.length_a   1.000
_cell.length_b   1.000
_cell.length_c   1.000
_cell.angle_alpha   90.00
_cell.angle_beta   90.00
_cell.angle_gamma   90.00
#
_symmetry.space_group_name_H-M   'P 1'
#
loop_
_entity.id
_entity.type
_entity.pdbx_description
1 polymer ?
#
loop_
_entity_poly.entity_id
_entity_poly.type
_entity_poly.pdbx_seq_one_letter_code
_entity_poly.pdbx_strand_id
1 'polypeptide(L)'
;MDKSSSKIDQEQIEFLENAQKRIRQKKLLYYHFIIFLFFSSFLFVLNFLLNIGNELIFLKYSWSLWIFLVWCFLILFHAFDVYVTNRFLGKKWKKKQTRLLMELQRNKILELKKEHYSEAEVISKSETFYSKSNLITIIAAADENNVIGKENKLIWHLSDDLKHFKNLTKDHHVIMGRKTFESMPKALPNRTNIVITRNSNYVADNVTVVSSLNEALEKSINDKQPFIIGGGEIYKLAMEIADRIELTRVHHEFDGDTYFPQIDPEKWIEVQRDQRKKDLKHNYDFTFIRYDKKR
;
A
#
# COMPACT_ATOMS: atom_id res chain seq x y z
N MET A 1 -21.46 -3.71 11.79
CA MET A 1 -22.25 -2.55 11.33
C MET A 1 -21.58 -1.32 11.89
N ASP A 2 -21.08 -0.48 10.98
CA ASP A 2 -20.17 0.62 11.30
C ASP A 2 -20.93 1.81 11.92
N LYS A 3 -20.68 2.06 13.21
CA LYS A 3 -21.26 3.19 13.98
C LYS A 3 -20.93 4.56 13.38
N SER A 4 -19.91 4.66 12.52
CA SER A 4 -19.56 5.89 11.81
C SER A 4 -20.60 6.23 10.73
N SER A 5 -21.03 5.24 9.94
CA SER A 5 -22.03 5.44 8.88
C SER A 5 -23.39 5.89 9.47
N SER A 6 -23.83 5.28 10.57
CA SER A 6 -25.11 5.64 11.18
C SER A 6 -25.15 7.05 11.75
N LYS A 7 -23.99 7.61 12.13
CA LYS A 7 -23.88 8.97 12.68
C LYS A 7 -23.89 10.02 11.56
N ILE A 8 -23.26 9.73 10.42
CA ILE A 8 -23.30 10.57 9.21
C ILE A 8 -24.73 10.64 8.67
N ASP A 9 -25.44 9.51 8.66
CA ASP A 9 -26.83 9.45 8.19
C ASP A 9 -27.78 10.27 9.09
N GLN A 10 -27.60 10.22 10.41
CA GLN A 10 -28.39 11.02 11.36
C GLN A 10 -28.20 12.53 11.17
N GLU A 11 -26.98 12.99 10.90
CA GLU A 11 -26.72 14.42 10.67
C GLU A 11 -27.30 14.92 9.34
N GLN A 12 -27.30 14.07 8.30
CA GLN A 12 -27.96 14.38 7.03
C GLN A 12 -29.48 14.49 7.18
N ILE A 13 -30.08 13.63 8.01
CA ILE A 13 -31.50 13.70 8.35
C ILE A 13 -31.82 15.00 9.11
N GLU A 14 -31.03 15.35 10.14
CA GLU A 14 -31.20 16.60 10.90
C GLU A 14 -31.08 17.84 9.98
N PHE A 15 -30.21 17.79 8.96
CA PHE A 15 -30.08 18.84 7.95
C PHE A 15 -31.33 18.96 7.07
N LEU A 16 -31.82 17.84 6.54
CA LEU A 16 -33.02 17.79 5.69
C LEU A 16 -34.26 18.30 6.43
N GLU A 17 -34.47 17.86 7.67
CA GLU A 17 -35.60 18.31 8.50
C GLU A 17 -35.56 19.82 8.77
N ASN A 18 -34.39 20.35 9.11
CA ASN A 18 -34.20 21.79 9.32
C ASN A 18 -34.41 22.59 8.03
N ALA A 19 -33.93 22.11 6.88
CA ALA A 19 -34.14 22.73 5.58
C ALA A 19 -35.64 22.76 5.21
N GLN A 20 -36.35 21.64 5.39
CA GLN A 20 -37.79 21.54 5.14
C GLN A 20 -38.59 22.49 6.03
N LYS A 21 -38.27 22.57 7.34
CA LYS A 21 -38.92 23.50 8.28
C LYS A 21 -38.75 24.96 7.82
N ARG A 22 -37.59 25.34 7.29
CA ARG A 22 -37.35 26.70 6.76
C ARG A 22 -38.10 26.98 5.47
N ILE A 23 -38.21 26.01 4.57
CA ILE A 23 -39.05 26.14 3.37
C ILE A 23 -40.49 26.41 3.78
N ARG A 24 -41.01 25.71 4.81
CA ARG A 24 -42.36 25.96 5.35
C ARG A 24 -42.50 27.37 5.93
N GLN A 25 -41.55 27.85 6.73
CA GLN A 25 -41.58 29.21 7.29
C GLN A 25 -41.57 30.31 6.21
N LYS A 26 -40.75 30.16 5.16
CA LYS A 26 -40.72 31.11 4.03
C LYS A 26 -42.00 31.07 3.21
N LYS A 27 -42.56 29.87 2.97
CA LYS A 27 -43.87 29.73 2.30
C LYS A 27 -44.97 30.41 3.09
N LEU A 28 -45.00 30.24 4.42
CA LEU A 28 -45.98 30.91 5.29
C LEU A 28 -45.87 32.43 5.21
N LEU A 29 -44.66 32.99 5.25
CA LEU A 29 -44.43 34.43 5.07
C LEU A 29 -44.95 34.91 3.70
N TYR A 30 -44.69 34.16 2.63
CA TYR A 30 -45.19 34.47 1.29
C TYR A 30 -46.72 34.47 1.21
N TYR A 31 -47.39 33.48 1.83
CA TYR A 31 -48.85 33.47 1.92
C TYR A 31 -49.39 34.68 2.70
N HIS A 32 -48.78 35.03 3.83
CA HIS A 32 -49.16 36.23 4.60
C HIS A 32 -48.98 37.51 3.77
N PHE A 33 -47.93 37.58 2.93
CA PHE A 33 -47.71 38.69 2.01
C PHE A 33 -48.79 38.79 0.93
N ILE A 34 -49.19 37.67 0.32
CA ILE A 34 -50.31 37.65 -0.64
C ILE A 34 -51.60 38.13 0.03
N ILE A 35 -51.92 37.61 1.21
CA ILE A 35 -53.13 38.01 1.96
C ILE A 35 -53.10 39.51 2.27
N PHE A 36 -51.94 40.05 2.67
CA PHE A 36 -51.76 41.48 2.90
C PHE A 36 -52.05 42.32 1.66
N LEU A 37 -51.55 41.92 0.48
CA LEU A 37 -51.81 42.63 -0.78
C LEU A 37 -53.31 42.66 -1.10
N PHE A 38 -54.00 41.53 -1.00
CA PHE A 38 -55.44 41.45 -1.23
C PHE A 38 -56.23 42.29 -0.23
N PHE A 39 -55.91 42.19 1.07
CA PHE A 39 -56.59 42.94 2.11
C PHE A 39 -56.35 44.45 1.99
N SER A 40 -55.13 44.86 1.65
CA SER A 40 -54.80 46.26 1.37
C SER A 40 -55.58 46.79 0.16
N SER A 41 -55.67 46.02 -0.92
CA SER A 41 -56.47 46.38 -2.09
C SER A 41 -57.95 46.49 -1.74
N PHE A 42 -58.46 45.59 -0.90
CA PHE A 42 -59.86 45.60 -0.46
C PHE A 42 -60.17 46.82 0.43
N LEU A 43 -59.31 47.16 1.39
CA LEU A 43 -59.45 48.36 2.22
C LEU A 43 -59.41 49.64 1.38
N PHE A 44 -58.55 49.70 0.36
CA PHE A 44 -58.50 50.82 -0.56
C PHE A 44 -59.83 50.99 -1.31
N VAL A 45 -60.39 49.89 -1.83
CA VAL A 45 -61.69 49.90 -2.53
C VAL A 45 -62.82 50.33 -1.60
N LEU A 46 -62.91 49.78 -0.38
CA LEU A 46 -63.93 50.15 0.60
C LEU A 46 -63.91 51.65 0.94
N ASN A 47 -62.71 52.20 1.16
CA ASN A 47 -62.55 53.58 1.56
C ASN A 47 -62.70 54.56 0.39
N PHE A 48 -62.10 54.27 -0.77
CA PHE A 48 -62.02 55.21 -1.89
C PHE A 48 -63.20 55.10 -2.87
N LEU A 49 -63.64 53.87 -3.20
CA LEU A 49 -64.71 53.67 -4.19
C LEU A 49 -66.10 53.65 -3.55
N LEU A 50 -66.21 53.12 -2.34
CA LEU A 50 -67.51 52.90 -1.67
C LEU A 50 -67.80 53.93 -0.57
N ASN A 51 -66.85 54.83 -0.25
CA ASN A 51 -66.98 55.85 0.80
C ASN A 51 -67.39 55.31 2.17
N ILE A 52 -67.09 54.03 2.44
CA ILE A 52 -67.49 53.36 3.69
C ILE A 52 -66.64 53.91 4.84
N GLY A 53 -67.31 54.41 5.89
CA GLY A 53 -66.65 54.89 7.10
C GLY A 53 -65.96 56.25 6.96
N ASN A 54 -66.31 57.08 5.97
CA ASN A 54 -65.73 58.42 5.78
C ASN A 54 -65.86 59.36 7.01
N GLU A 55 -66.83 59.10 7.90
CA GLU A 55 -66.99 59.86 9.16
C GLU A 55 -65.99 59.44 10.26
N LEU A 56 -65.34 58.28 10.12
CA LEU A 56 -64.35 57.78 11.07
C LEU A 56 -62.96 58.31 10.71
N ILE A 57 -62.72 59.57 11.11
CA ILE A 57 -61.42 60.24 10.96
C ILE A 57 -60.69 60.19 12.31
N PHE A 58 -59.52 59.56 12.34
CA PHE A 58 -58.67 59.49 13.52
C PHE A 58 -57.36 60.24 13.25
N LEU A 59 -57.03 61.21 14.12
CA LEU A 59 -55.82 62.05 14.00
C LEU A 59 -55.67 62.71 12.61
N LYS A 60 -56.77 63.16 12.00
CA LYS A 60 -56.83 63.77 10.64
C LYS A 60 -56.60 62.79 9.47
N TYR A 61 -56.60 61.47 9.72
CA TYR A 61 -56.47 60.45 8.68
C TYR A 61 -57.66 59.47 8.69
N SER A 62 -57.98 58.88 7.54
CA SER A 62 -59.04 57.87 7.40
C SER A 62 -58.72 56.60 8.20
N TRP A 63 -59.75 55.96 8.75
CA TRP A 63 -59.64 54.69 9.49
C TRP A 63 -58.89 53.59 8.72
N SER A 64 -59.06 53.54 7.39
CA SER A 64 -58.41 52.56 6.51
C SER A 64 -56.88 52.65 6.52
N LEU A 65 -56.34 53.86 6.66
CA LEU A 65 -54.89 54.09 6.75
C LEU A 65 -54.31 53.47 8.02
N TRP A 66 -55.02 53.59 9.14
CA TRP A 66 -54.60 53.02 10.42
C TRP A 66 -54.61 51.49 10.41
N ILE A 67 -55.65 50.88 9.83
CA ILE A 67 -55.70 49.42 9.64
C ILE A 67 -54.56 48.96 8.74
N PHE A 68 -54.30 49.67 7.63
CA PHE A 68 -53.18 49.38 6.76
C PHE A 68 -51.83 49.47 7.50
N LEU A 69 -51.61 50.51 8.31
CA LEU A 69 -50.38 50.67 9.08
C LEU A 69 -50.16 49.53 10.08
N VAL A 70 -51.19 49.13 10.81
CA VAL A 70 -51.12 47.99 11.74
C VAL A 70 -50.80 46.69 10.97
N TRP A 71 -51.45 46.46 9.83
CA TRP A 71 -51.20 45.27 9.02
C TRP A 71 -49.81 45.26 8.39
N CYS A 72 -49.32 46.43 7.97
CA CYS A 72 -47.96 46.62 7.44
C CYS A 72 -46.90 46.35 8.54
N PHE A 73 -47.17 46.78 9.77
CA PHE A 73 -46.29 46.48 10.90
C PHE A 73 -46.24 44.97 11.20
N LEU A 74 -47.38 44.27 11.18
CA LEU A 74 -47.43 42.82 11.42
C LEU A 74 -46.63 42.03 10.39
N ILE A 75 -46.69 42.40 9.10
CA ILE A 75 -45.94 41.70 8.07
C ILE A 75 -44.44 42.00 8.14
N LEU A 76 -44.06 43.23 8.47
CA LEU A 76 -42.65 43.59 8.70
C LEU A 76 -42.08 42.84 9.91
N PHE A 77 -42.86 42.72 10.98
CA PHE A 77 -42.49 41.93 12.15
C PHE A 77 -42.32 40.45 11.81
N HIS A 78 -43.26 39.85 11.07
CA HIS A 78 -43.16 38.45 10.64
C HIS A 78 -41.96 38.22 9.70
N ALA A 79 -41.70 39.15 8.77
CA ALA A 79 -40.52 39.11 7.90
C ALA A 79 -39.22 39.19 8.71
N PHE A 80 -39.15 40.09 9.70
CA PHE A 80 -38.02 40.21 10.60
C PHE A 80 -37.79 38.91 11.38
N ASP A 81 -38.85 38.27 11.89
CA ASP A 81 -38.75 37.02 12.63
C ASP A 81 -38.17 35.85 11.79
N VAL A 82 -38.63 35.75 10.54
CA VAL A 82 -38.20 34.70 9.62
C VAL A 82 -36.75 34.89 9.15
N TYR A 83 -36.33 36.13 8.89
CA TYR A 83 -35.03 36.43 8.27
C TYR A 83 -33.92 36.85 9.24
N VAL A 84 -34.25 37.49 10.36
CA VAL A 84 -33.26 38.06 11.29
C VAL A 84 -33.10 37.20 12.54
N THR A 85 -34.19 36.89 13.25
CA THR A 85 -34.13 36.16 14.53
C THR A 85 -33.71 34.71 14.33
N ASN A 86 -34.21 34.06 13.27
CA ASN A 86 -33.93 32.67 12.94
C ASN A 86 -32.90 32.51 11.82
N ARG A 87 -31.70 33.10 12.00
CA ARG A 87 -30.61 32.95 11.03
C ARG A 87 -30.18 31.49 10.90
N PHE A 88 -30.17 30.99 9.66
CA PHE A 88 -29.89 29.62 9.22
C PHE A 88 -28.59 29.01 9.79
N LEU A 89 -27.63 29.85 10.22
CA LEU A 89 -26.29 29.45 10.66
C LEU A 89 -25.88 30.26 11.91
N GLY A 90 -26.68 30.17 12.97
CA GLY A 90 -26.35 30.81 14.25
C GLY A 90 -24.99 30.38 14.81
N LYS A 91 -24.40 31.20 15.70
CA LYS A 91 -23.08 30.92 16.32
C LYS A 91 -22.98 29.51 16.93
N LYS A 92 -24.09 28.99 17.50
CA LYS A 92 -24.16 27.63 18.07
C LYS A 92 -23.95 26.53 17.03
N TRP A 93 -24.60 26.63 15.87
CA TRP A 93 -24.44 25.66 14.78
C TRP A 93 -23.02 25.69 14.22
N LYS A 94 -22.48 26.89 13.98
CA LYS A 94 -21.10 27.05 13.48
C LYS A 94 -20.09 26.41 14.44
N LYS A 95 -20.29 26.59 15.76
CA LYS A 95 -19.46 25.96 16.79
C LYS A 95 -19.61 24.43 16.83
N LYS A 96 -20.83 23.89 16.66
CA LYS A 96 -21.09 22.43 16.58
C LYS A 96 -20.37 21.82 15.37
N GLN A 97 -20.50 22.44 14.19
CA GLN A 97 -19.86 21.98 12.96
C GLN A 97 -18.34 22.08 13.00
N THR A 98 -17.79 23.16 13.55
CA THR A 98 -16.33 23.30 13.71
C THR A 98 -15.77 22.20 14.62
N ARG A 99 -16.48 21.85 15.71
CA ARG A 99 -16.08 20.75 16.60
C ARG A 99 -16.08 19.39 15.89
N LEU A 100 -17.12 19.11 15.10
CA LEU A 100 -17.21 17.88 14.31
C LEU A 100 -16.05 17.77 13.31
N LEU A 101 -15.74 18.85 12.59
CA LEU A 101 -14.61 18.89 11.66
C LEU A 101 -13.26 18.63 12.35
N MET A 102 -13.03 19.23 13.52
CA MET A 102 -11.82 18.98 14.31
C MET A 102 -11.73 17.51 14.77
N GLU A 103 -12.84 16.89 15.16
CA GLU A 103 -12.89 15.49 15.59
C GLU A 103 -12.59 14.54 14.43
N LEU A 104 -13.19 14.78 13.26
CA LEU A 104 -12.90 14.04 12.02
C LEU A 104 -11.43 14.16 11.61
N GLN A 105 -10.88 15.38 11.64
CA GLN A 105 -9.46 15.61 11.35
C GLN A 105 -8.56 14.87 12.35
N ARG A 106 -8.89 14.89 13.64
CA ARG A 106 -8.11 14.19 14.67
C ARG A 106 -8.11 12.68 14.45
N ASN A 107 -9.25 12.09 14.10
CA ASN A 107 -9.35 10.67 13.80
C ASN A 107 -8.55 10.32 12.54
N LYS A 108 -8.61 11.14 11.49
CA LYS A 108 -7.80 10.93 10.29
C LYS A 108 -6.30 11.01 10.59
N ILE A 109 -5.87 11.95 11.44
CA ILE A 109 -4.47 12.04 11.88
C ILE A 109 -4.06 10.79 12.69
N LEU A 110 -4.93 10.26 13.55
CA LEU A 110 -4.65 9.04 14.31
C LEU A 110 -4.54 7.81 13.39
N GLU A 111 -5.39 7.71 12.38
CA GLU A 111 -5.35 6.66 11.36
C GLU A 111 -4.04 6.72 10.55
N LEU A 112 -3.71 7.90 10.01
CA LEU A 112 -2.46 8.13 9.27
C LEU A 112 -1.23 7.84 10.13
N LYS A 113 -1.26 8.22 11.42
CA LYS A 113 -0.17 7.86 12.36
C LYS A 113 -0.07 6.36 12.53
N LYS A 114 -1.19 5.64 12.67
CA LYS A 114 -1.20 4.18 12.83
C LYS A 114 -0.67 3.46 11.59
N GLU A 115 -1.06 3.90 10.40
CA GLU A 115 -0.51 3.43 9.12
C GLU A 115 1.00 3.66 9.08
N HIS A 116 1.45 4.89 9.37
CA HIS A 116 2.87 5.24 9.40
C HIS A 116 3.66 4.41 10.45
N TYR A 117 3.11 4.15 11.64
CA TYR A 117 3.76 3.27 12.62
C TYR A 117 3.84 1.82 12.14
N SER A 118 2.81 1.31 11.46
CA SER A 118 2.84 -0.05 10.89
C SER A 118 3.83 -0.17 9.73
N GLU A 119 3.92 0.84 8.87
CA GLU A 119 4.91 0.92 7.81
C GLU A 119 6.32 1.02 8.39
N ALA A 120 6.53 1.87 9.39
CA ALA A 120 7.80 1.99 10.10
C ALA A 120 8.20 0.68 10.82
N GLU A 121 7.24 -0.09 11.33
CA GLU A 121 7.51 -1.40 11.94
C GLU A 121 7.86 -2.46 10.88
N VAL A 122 7.21 -2.45 9.72
CA VAL A 122 7.55 -3.31 8.57
C VAL A 122 8.93 -2.95 8.03
N ILE A 123 9.23 -1.66 7.88
CA ILE A 123 10.54 -1.16 7.47
C ILE A 123 11.58 -1.54 8.51
N SER A 124 11.34 -1.29 9.80
CA SER A 124 12.26 -1.66 10.88
C SER A 124 12.51 -3.16 10.94
N LYS A 125 11.48 -4.01 10.82
CA LYS A 125 11.65 -5.47 10.73
C LYS A 125 12.41 -5.87 9.47
N SER A 126 12.18 -5.20 8.34
CA SER A 126 12.93 -5.45 7.12
C SER A 126 14.40 -5.01 7.25
N GLU A 127 14.69 -3.88 7.87
CA GLU A 127 16.05 -3.37 8.11
C GLU A 127 16.77 -4.21 9.16
N THR A 128 16.06 -4.72 10.17
CA THR A 128 16.61 -5.67 11.16
C THR A 128 16.84 -7.04 10.52
N PHE A 129 15.99 -7.47 9.58
CA PHE A 129 16.19 -8.66 8.75
C PHE A 129 17.36 -8.50 7.76
N TYR A 130 17.57 -7.28 7.25
CA TYR A 130 18.70 -6.89 6.41
C TYR A 130 19.91 -6.36 7.21
N SER A 131 19.92 -6.54 8.54
CA SER A 131 21.11 -6.28 9.36
C SER A 131 22.21 -7.25 8.95
N LYS A 132 23.01 -6.79 8.00
CA LYS A 132 24.21 -7.29 7.32
C LYS A 132 25.16 -8.13 8.20
N SER A 133 24.72 -9.27 8.73
CA SER A 133 25.57 -10.26 9.40
C SER A 133 25.89 -11.46 8.51
N ASN A 134 25.13 -11.67 7.42
CA ASN A 134 25.24 -12.86 6.59
C ASN A 134 25.72 -12.45 5.19
N LEU A 135 26.87 -12.98 4.77
CA LEU A 135 27.43 -12.81 3.44
C LEU A 135 26.75 -13.79 2.48
N ILE A 136 25.74 -13.35 1.74
CA ILE A 136 25.01 -14.23 0.82
C ILE A 136 25.92 -14.54 -0.38
N THR A 137 26.27 -15.82 -0.55
CA THR A 137 27.22 -16.25 -1.58
C THR A 137 26.54 -17.13 -2.63
N ILE A 138 26.60 -16.75 -3.90
CA ILE A 138 26.27 -17.64 -5.01
C ILE A 138 27.49 -18.51 -5.31
N ILE A 139 27.33 -19.81 -5.48
CA ILE A 139 28.40 -20.70 -5.93
C ILE A 139 27.92 -21.51 -7.14
N ALA A 140 28.66 -21.44 -8.25
CA ALA A 140 28.28 -22.07 -9.51
C ALA A 140 29.51 -22.51 -10.32
N ALA A 141 29.32 -23.51 -11.18
CA ALA A 141 30.27 -23.84 -12.25
C ALA A 141 29.57 -23.63 -13.60
N ALA A 142 30.19 -22.87 -14.49
CA ALA A 142 29.64 -22.55 -15.81
C ALA A 142 30.73 -22.57 -16.89
N ASP A 143 30.35 -22.94 -18.11
CA ASP A 143 31.24 -22.95 -19.28
C ASP A 143 31.41 -21.55 -19.90
N GLU A 144 32.12 -21.36 -21.01
CA GLU A 144 32.29 -20.02 -21.62
C GLU A 144 30.97 -19.34 -22.05
N ASN A 145 29.93 -20.13 -22.36
CA ASN A 145 28.61 -19.66 -22.76
C ASN A 145 27.62 -19.53 -21.59
N ASN A 146 28.11 -19.59 -20.35
CA ASN A 146 27.33 -19.61 -19.11
C ASN A 146 26.40 -20.84 -18.98
N VAL A 147 26.58 -21.89 -19.75
CA VAL A 147 25.85 -23.15 -19.58
C VAL A 147 26.26 -23.78 -18.25
N ILE A 148 25.29 -24.29 -17.49
CA ILE A 148 25.51 -24.96 -16.21
C ILE A 148 24.96 -26.39 -16.15
N GLY A 149 24.12 -26.77 -17.13
CA GLY A 149 23.45 -28.05 -17.11
C GLY A 149 22.63 -28.31 -18.37
N LYS A 150 22.36 -29.59 -18.60
CA LYS A 150 21.49 -30.09 -19.66
C LYS A 150 20.63 -31.21 -19.10
N GLU A 151 19.32 -31.18 -19.35
CA GLU A 151 18.37 -32.23 -18.92
C GLU A 151 18.45 -32.52 -17.40
N ASN A 152 18.65 -31.49 -16.59
CA ASN A 152 18.87 -31.57 -15.14
C ASN A 152 20.10 -32.39 -14.72
N LYS A 153 21.15 -32.48 -15.56
CA LYS A 153 22.42 -33.12 -15.22
C LYS A 153 23.59 -32.15 -15.40
N LEU A 154 24.64 -32.38 -14.61
CA LEU A 154 25.94 -31.75 -14.82
C LEU A 154 26.58 -32.31 -16.10
N ILE A 155 27.11 -31.41 -16.93
CA ILE A 155 27.63 -31.75 -18.27
C ILE A 155 29.10 -32.24 -18.18
N TRP A 156 29.80 -31.89 -17.11
CA TRP A 156 31.19 -32.28 -16.88
C TRP A 156 31.41 -32.79 -15.45
N HIS A 157 32.58 -33.40 -15.26
CA HIS A 157 33.07 -33.83 -13.96
C HIS A 157 34.44 -33.22 -13.69
N LEU A 158 34.51 -32.31 -12.72
CA LEU A 158 35.75 -31.66 -12.31
C LEU A 158 35.98 -31.95 -10.82
N SER A 159 36.90 -32.88 -10.54
CA SER A 159 37.07 -33.40 -9.18
C SER A 159 37.51 -32.32 -8.18
N ASP A 160 38.33 -31.37 -8.62
CA ASP A 160 38.81 -30.28 -7.78
C ASP A 160 37.75 -29.19 -7.56
N ASP A 161 36.86 -28.95 -8.53
CA ASP A 161 35.68 -28.10 -8.35
C ASP A 161 34.72 -28.68 -7.30
N LEU A 162 34.43 -29.99 -7.37
CA LEU A 162 33.60 -30.66 -6.36
C LEU A 162 34.20 -30.59 -4.96
N LYS A 163 35.52 -30.70 -4.83
CA LYS A 163 36.21 -30.50 -3.54
C LYS A 163 36.12 -29.05 -3.08
N HIS A 164 36.30 -28.09 -3.99
CA HIS A 164 36.20 -26.68 -3.70
C HIS A 164 34.78 -26.32 -3.20
N PHE A 165 33.76 -26.72 -3.94
CA PHE A 165 32.35 -26.62 -3.55
C PHE A 165 32.09 -27.24 -2.18
N LYS A 166 32.55 -28.47 -1.94
CA LYS A 166 32.38 -29.15 -0.65
C LYS A 166 33.04 -28.39 0.48
N ASN A 167 34.25 -27.87 0.28
CA ASN A 167 35.01 -27.18 1.31
C ASN A 167 34.39 -25.82 1.66
N LEU A 168 33.93 -25.05 0.66
CA LEU A 168 33.29 -23.76 0.87
C LEU A 168 31.93 -23.88 1.55
N THR A 169 31.12 -24.87 1.14
CA THR A 169 29.74 -25.00 1.61
C THR A 169 29.59 -25.81 2.90
N LYS A 170 30.66 -26.42 3.41
CA LYS A 170 30.60 -27.30 4.59
C LYS A 170 30.13 -26.53 5.82
N ASP A 171 29.24 -27.14 6.60
CA ASP A 171 28.69 -26.59 7.84
C ASP A 171 27.84 -25.31 7.65
N HIS A 172 27.50 -25.00 6.38
CA HIS A 172 26.63 -23.90 5.98
C HIS A 172 25.29 -24.39 5.40
N HIS A 173 24.36 -23.45 5.22
CA HIS A 173 23.08 -23.63 4.54
C HIS A 173 23.31 -23.58 3.04
N VAL A 174 22.78 -24.58 2.34
CA VAL A 174 22.81 -24.65 0.87
C VAL A 174 21.40 -24.55 0.33
N ILE A 175 21.14 -23.47 -0.39
CA ILE A 175 19.83 -23.10 -0.91
C ILE A 175 19.78 -23.46 -2.39
N MET A 176 18.76 -24.23 -2.76
CA MET A 176 18.60 -24.69 -4.14
C MET A 176 17.14 -24.82 -4.57
N GLY A 177 16.92 -24.90 -5.88
CA GLY A 177 15.61 -25.22 -6.44
C GLY A 177 15.34 -26.73 -6.45
N ARG A 178 14.06 -27.11 -6.45
CA ARG A 178 13.62 -28.52 -6.53
C ARG A 178 14.33 -29.35 -7.59
N LYS A 179 14.42 -28.86 -8.84
CA LYS A 179 15.05 -29.61 -9.95
C LYS A 179 16.54 -29.88 -9.71
N THR A 180 17.25 -28.93 -9.09
CA THR A 180 18.65 -29.10 -8.71
C THR A 180 18.79 -30.16 -7.62
N PHE A 181 17.90 -30.14 -6.62
CA PHE A 181 17.89 -31.17 -5.59
C PHE A 181 17.63 -32.57 -6.16
N GLU A 182 16.64 -32.71 -7.04
CA GLU A 182 16.28 -33.99 -7.68
C GLU A 182 17.37 -34.54 -8.61
N SER A 183 18.27 -33.69 -9.11
CA SER A 183 19.43 -34.13 -9.90
C SER A 183 20.53 -34.79 -9.05
N MET A 184 20.52 -34.54 -7.74
CA MET A 184 21.50 -35.08 -6.81
C MET A 184 21.05 -36.44 -6.26
N PRO A 185 21.98 -37.36 -5.98
CA PRO A 185 21.62 -38.68 -5.47
C PRO A 185 21.01 -38.64 -4.06
N LYS A 186 21.35 -37.61 -3.27
CA LYS A 186 20.84 -37.36 -1.92
C LYS A 186 21.19 -35.95 -1.46
N ALA A 187 20.57 -35.52 -0.36
CA ALA A 187 20.95 -34.32 0.35
C ALA A 187 22.45 -34.29 0.67
N LEU A 188 23.03 -33.10 0.56
CA LEU A 188 24.45 -32.88 0.76
C LEU A 188 24.80 -33.05 2.24
N PRO A 189 25.70 -33.99 2.62
CA PRO A 189 26.00 -34.23 4.03
C PRO A 189 26.74 -33.04 4.66
N ASN A 190 26.60 -32.90 5.97
CA ASN A 190 27.20 -31.83 6.80
C ASN A 190 26.83 -30.42 6.32
N ARG A 191 25.60 -30.26 5.83
CA ARG A 191 25.02 -29.02 5.31
C ARG A 191 23.54 -29.00 5.61
N THR A 192 23.01 -27.82 5.91
CA THR A 192 21.56 -27.63 6.00
C THR A 192 21.03 -27.41 4.58
N ASN A 193 20.33 -28.40 4.03
CA ASN A 193 19.83 -28.33 2.66
C ASN A 193 18.46 -27.65 2.67
N ILE A 194 18.31 -26.54 1.93
CA ILE A 194 17.06 -25.83 1.78
C ILE A 194 16.61 -25.92 0.32
N VAL A 195 15.40 -26.43 0.10
CA VAL A 195 14.82 -26.63 -1.24
C VAL A 195 13.64 -25.68 -1.44
N ILE A 196 13.75 -24.83 -2.46
CA ILE A 196 12.69 -23.90 -2.87
C ILE A 196 11.79 -24.59 -3.91
N THR A 197 10.49 -24.62 -3.63
CA THR A 197 9.47 -25.18 -4.52
C THR A 197 8.12 -24.51 -4.33
N ARG A 198 7.34 -24.40 -5.41
CA ARG A 198 5.93 -23.95 -5.34
C ARG A 198 4.96 -25.08 -5.01
N ASN A 199 5.42 -26.33 -5.04
CA ASN A 199 4.60 -27.48 -4.70
C ASN A 199 4.54 -27.64 -3.17
N SER A 200 3.42 -27.27 -2.57
CA SER A 200 3.18 -27.36 -1.12
C SER A 200 3.22 -28.78 -0.57
N ASN A 201 3.04 -29.78 -1.43
CA ASN A 201 2.99 -31.20 -1.05
C ASN A 201 4.34 -31.89 -1.28
N TYR A 202 5.39 -31.15 -1.64
CA TYR A 202 6.71 -31.71 -1.88
C TYR A 202 7.37 -32.10 -0.56
N VAL A 203 7.76 -33.37 -0.45
CA VAL A 203 8.47 -33.93 0.71
C VAL A 203 9.75 -34.56 0.22
N ALA A 204 10.85 -34.30 0.92
CA ALA A 204 12.14 -34.92 0.67
C ALA A 204 12.90 -35.09 1.99
N ASP A 205 13.72 -36.12 2.05
CA ASP A 205 14.44 -36.47 3.27
C ASP A 205 15.65 -35.56 3.50
N ASN A 206 15.87 -35.20 4.76
CA ASN A 206 17.01 -34.38 5.20
C ASN A 206 17.11 -33.01 4.52
N VAL A 207 15.98 -32.42 4.14
CA VAL A 207 15.89 -31.06 3.61
C VAL A 207 14.83 -30.23 4.31
N THR A 208 15.04 -28.92 4.36
CA THR A 208 14.02 -27.94 4.71
C THR A 208 13.36 -27.45 3.43
N VAL A 209 12.06 -27.67 3.27
CA VAL A 209 11.31 -27.22 2.09
C VAL A 209 10.69 -25.85 2.37
N VAL A 210 10.86 -24.91 1.45
CA VAL A 210 10.34 -23.55 1.54
C VAL A 210 9.72 -23.11 0.20
N SER A 211 8.90 -22.08 0.24
CA SER A 211 8.12 -21.59 -0.90
C SER A 211 8.80 -20.46 -1.69
N SER A 212 9.78 -19.79 -1.10
CA SER A 212 10.43 -18.60 -1.70
C SER A 212 11.89 -18.44 -1.28
N LEU A 213 12.62 -17.58 -2.00
CA LEU A 213 14.01 -17.24 -1.67
C LEU A 213 14.10 -16.48 -0.33
N ASN A 214 13.16 -15.57 -0.05
CA ASN A 214 13.13 -14.84 1.22
C ASN A 214 12.95 -15.79 2.41
N GLU A 215 12.03 -16.75 2.30
CA GLU A 215 11.82 -17.77 3.34
C GLU A 215 13.08 -18.65 3.51
N ALA A 216 13.79 -18.98 2.43
CA ALA A 216 15.06 -19.70 2.51
C ALA A 216 16.13 -18.90 3.30
N LEU A 217 16.18 -17.59 3.11
CA LEU A 217 17.10 -16.71 3.83
C LEU A 217 16.69 -16.53 5.30
N GLU A 218 15.39 -16.48 5.60
CA GLU A 218 14.88 -16.49 6.98
C GLU A 218 15.33 -17.75 7.71
N LYS A 219 15.26 -18.93 7.08
CA LYS A 219 15.77 -20.17 7.65
C LYS A 219 17.28 -20.18 7.82
N SER A 220 17.99 -19.35 7.07
CA SER A 220 19.45 -19.24 7.08
C SER A 220 19.96 -18.06 7.91
N ILE A 221 19.11 -17.41 8.70
CA ILE A 221 19.45 -16.17 9.41
C ILE A 221 20.61 -16.32 10.40
N ASN A 222 20.79 -17.50 10.98
CA ASN A 222 21.88 -17.79 11.92
C ASN A 222 23.18 -18.23 11.22
N ASP A 223 23.18 -18.31 9.89
CA ASP A 223 24.35 -18.67 9.10
C ASP A 223 25.06 -17.42 8.57
N LYS A 224 26.33 -17.27 8.93
CA LYS A 224 27.16 -16.15 8.49
C LYS A 224 27.38 -16.13 6.98
N GLN A 225 27.26 -17.27 6.29
CA GLN A 225 27.52 -17.37 4.86
C GLN A 225 26.64 -18.45 4.21
N PRO A 226 25.34 -18.19 3.99
CA PRO A 226 24.50 -19.10 3.23
C PRO A 226 24.91 -19.13 1.76
N PHE A 227 24.87 -20.32 1.17
CA PHE A 227 25.27 -20.55 -0.22
C PHE A 227 24.05 -20.84 -1.11
N ILE A 228 23.93 -20.10 -2.20
CA ILE A 228 22.94 -20.35 -3.24
C ILE A 228 23.60 -21.19 -4.33
N ILE A 229 23.11 -22.40 -4.53
CA ILE A 229 23.74 -23.43 -5.38
C ILE A 229 22.91 -23.73 -6.65
N GLY A 230 21.93 -22.88 -6.96
CA GLY A 230 21.16 -22.91 -8.21
C GLY A 230 19.79 -23.57 -8.10
N GLY A 231 19.13 -23.96 -9.20
CA GLY A 231 19.54 -23.82 -10.60
C GLY A 231 19.28 -22.43 -11.18
N GLY A 232 19.20 -22.34 -12.51
CA GLY A 232 19.13 -21.08 -13.25
C GLY A 232 18.10 -20.06 -12.74
N GLU A 233 16.88 -20.50 -12.40
CA GLU A 233 15.84 -19.61 -11.84
C GLU A 233 16.22 -19.06 -10.46
N ILE A 234 16.78 -19.90 -9.59
CA ILE A 234 17.21 -19.49 -8.25
C ILE A 234 18.41 -18.54 -8.36
N TYR A 235 19.36 -18.81 -9.26
CA TYR A 235 20.45 -17.88 -9.52
C TYR A 235 19.95 -16.52 -9.99
N LYS A 236 18.99 -16.46 -10.92
CA LYS A 236 18.40 -15.18 -11.39
C LYS A 236 17.83 -14.36 -10.23
N LEU A 237 17.09 -15.00 -9.33
CA LEU A 237 16.54 -14.33 -8.14
C LEU A 237 17.64 -13.89 -7.17
N ALA A 238 18.69 -14.70 -7.03
CA ALA A 238 19.80 -14.46 -6.12
C ALA A 238 20.70 -13.28 -6.53
N MET A 239 20.87 -13.01 -7.83
CA MET A 239 21.76 -11.97 -8.33
C MET A 239 21.46 -10.58 -7.76
N GLU A 240 20.20 -10.28 -7.46
CA GLU A 240 19.80 -8.97 -6.92
C GLU A 240 20.15 -8.79 -5.44
N ILE A 241 20.31 -9.88 -4.68
CA ILE A 241 20.48 -9.85 -3.22
C ILE A 241 21.82 -10.39 -2.73
N ALA A 242 22.53 -11.18 -3.55
CA ALA A 242 23.80 -11.77 -3.16
C ALA A 242 24.90 -10.70 -2.99
N ASP A 243 25.84 -10.98 -2.10
CA ASP A 243 27.02 -10.14 -1.84
C ASP A 243 28.27 -10.63 -2.60
N ARG A 244 28.33 -11.94 -2.86
CA ARG A 244 29.49 -12.63 -3.46
C ARG A 244 29.08 -13.69 -4.46
N ILE A 245 29.91 -13.90 -5.48
CA ILE A 245 29.84 -15.03 -6.40
C ILE A 245 31.18 -15.79 -6.36
N GLU A 246 31.13 -17.08 -6.09
CA GLU A 246 32.22 -18.05 -6.28
C GLU A 246 31.93 -18.83 -7.56
N LEU A 247 32.60 -18.47 -8.65
CA LEU A 247 32.36 -19.04 -9.98
C LEU A 247 33.53 -19.90 -10.43
N THR A 248 33.26 -21.15 -10.78
CA THR A 248 34.18 -21.97 -11.57
C THR A 248 33.88 -21.78 -13.06
N ARG A 249 34.75 -21.08 -13.79
CA ARG A 249 34.66 -20.93 -15.25
C ARG A 249 35.36 -22.10 -15.92
N VAL A 250 34.64 -22.95 -16.63
CA VAL A 250 35.20 -24.05 -17.43
C VAL A 250 35.51 -23.52 -18.82
N HIS A 251 36.77 -23.65 -19.26
CA HIS A 251 37.24 -23.13 -20.55
C HIS A 251 36.94 -24.12 -21.68
N HIS A 252 35.65 -24.32 -21.94
CA HIS A 252 35.09 -25.11 -23.02
C HIS A 252 33.69 -24.57 -23.31
N GLU A 253 33.14 -24.91 -24.48
CA GLU A 253 31.75 -24.61 -24.84
C GLU A 253 30.97 -25.92 -24.91
N PHE A 254 29.88 -26.03 -24.16
CA PHE A 254 29.01 -27.19 -24.12
C PHE A 254 27.60 -26.82 -24.58
N ASP A 255 26.88 -27.79 -25.13
CA ASP A 255 25.45 -27.65 -25.36
C ASP A 255 24.67 -27.83 -24.05
N GLY A 256 23.77 -26.90 -23.72
CA GLY A 256 22.87 -27.05 -22.59
C GLY A 256 21.60 -26.20 -22.65
N ASP A 257 20.68 -26.48 -21.73
CA ASP A 257 19.36 -25.85 -21.64
C ASP A 257 19.23 -24.90 -20.44
N THR A 258 20.21 -24.94 -19.54
CA THR A 258 20.20 -24.19 -18.29
C THR A 258 21.45 -23.33 -18.21
N TYR A 259 21.25 -22.05 -17.94
CA TYR A 259 22.30 -21.04 -17.98
C TYR A 259 22.43 -20.30 -16.64
N PHE A 260 23.67 -19.95 -16.29
CA PHE A 260 23.99 -18.98 -15.26
C PHE A 260 23.64 -17.57 -15.76
N PRO A 261 23.12 -16.68 -14.91
CA PRO A 261 22.86 -15.29 -15.28
C PRO A 261 24.14 -14.57 -15.74
N GLN A 262 24.01 -13.62 -16.65
CA GLN A 262 25.12 -12.74 -17.03
C GLN A 262 25.58 -11.94 -15.81
N ILE A 263 26.90 -11.87 -15.61
CA ILE A 263 27.50 -11.07 -14.53
C ILE A 263 27.72 -9.66 -15.07
N ASP A 264 26.93 -8.72 -14.56
CA ASP A 264 27.02 -7.31 -14.94
C ASP A 264 28.30 -6.66 -14.35
N PRO A 265 29.24 -6.19 -15.18
CA PRO A 265 30.46 -5.56 -14.70
C PRO A 265 30.21 -4.21 -14.01
N GLU A 266 29.04 -3.59 -14.15
CA GLU A 266 28.67 -2.39 -13.39
C GLU A 266 28.30 -2.72 -11.94
N LYS A 267 27.79 -3.94 -11.68
CA LYS A 267 27.37 -4.40 -10.34
C LYS A 267 28.43 -5.25 -9.63
N TRP A 268 29.30 -5.92 -10.36
CA TRP A 268 30.25 -6.91 -9.80
C TRP A 268 31.69 -6.56 -10.12
N ILE A 269 32.59 -6.87 -9.20
CA ILE A 269 34.04 -6.73 -9.38
C ILE A 269 34.73 -8.05 -9.08
N GLU A 270 35.62 -8.47 -9.98
CA GLU A 270 36.50 -9.61 -9.74
C GLU A 270 37.53 -9.26 -8.67
N VAL A 271 37.63 -10.08 -7.63
CA VAL A 271 38.56 -9.87 -6.50
C VAL A 271 39.56 -11.01 -6.34
N GLN A 272 39.32 -12.17 -6.94
CA GLN A 272 40.26 -13.30 -6.93
C GLN A 272 40.13 -14.12 -8.21
N ARG A 273 41.26 -14.65 -8.68
CA ARG A 273 41.35 -15.56 -9.81
C ARG A 273 42.41 -16.63 -9.55
N ASP A 274 42.06 -17.90 -9.72
CA ASP A 274 42.99 -19.05 -9.64
C ASP A 274 42.77 -19.97 -10.84
N GLN A 275 43.75 -20.01 -11.75
CA GLN A 275 43.67 -20.76 -13.01
C GLN A 275 44.22 -22.18 -12.84
N ARG A 276 43.47 -23.16 -13.35
CA ARG A 276 43.85 -24.58 -13.37
C ARG A 276 43.92 -25.07 -14.81
N LYS A 277 45.06 -25.67 -15.15
CA LYS A 277 45.25 -26.34 -16.44
C LYS A 277 44.72 -27.77 -16.38
N LYS A 278 44.23 -28.24 -17.51
CA LYS A 278 43.85 -29.64 -17.71
C LYS A 278 45.04 -30.54 -17.38
N ASP A 279 44.74 -31.67 -16.77
CA ASP A 279 45.71 -32.67 -16.34
C ASP A 279 45.10 -34.07 -16.49
N LEU A 280 45.76 -35.10 -15.96
CA LEU A 280 45.24 -36.47 -16.03
C LEU A 280 43.90 -36.68 -15.28
N LYS A 281 43.50 -35.75 -14.40
CA LYS A 281 42.25 -35.81 -13.63
C LYS A 281 41.16 -34.91 -14.19
N HIS A 282 41.52 -33.90 -14.98
CA HIS A 282 40.62 -32.86 -15.49
C HIS A 282 40.75 -32.73 -17.00
N ASN A 283 39.66 -33.02 -17.72
CA ASN A 283 39.63 -32.97 -19.20
C ASN A 283 39.67 -31.54 -19.76
N TYR A 284 39.43 -30.53 -18.93
CA TYR A 284 39.27 -29.13 -19.33
C TYR A 284 40.10 -28.21 -18.44
N ASP A 285 40.59 -27.11 -19.03
CA ASP A 285 41.09 -25.98 -18.25
C ASP A 285 39.89 -25.34 -17.51
N PHE A 286 40.10 -24.87 -16.28
CA PHE A 286 39.07 -24.13 -15.55
C PHE A 286 39.70 -23.09 -14.62
N THR A 287 38.94 -22.06 -14.27
CA THR A 287 39.39 -20.99 -13.38
C THR A 287 38.39 -20.80 -12.25
N PHE A 288 38.87 -20.78 -11.01
CA PHE A 288 38.09 -20.29 -9.88
C PHE A 288 38.14 -18.76 -9.86
N ILE A 289 36.99 -18.10 -9.90
CA ILE A 289 36.86 -16.66 -9.92
C ILE A 289 35.92 -16.24 -8.80
N ARG A 290 36.35 -15.27 -7.98
CA ARG A 290 35.51 -14.64 -6.98
C ARG A 290 35.11 -13.25 -7.42
N TYR A 291 33.82 -12.96 -7.37
CA TYR A 291 33.28 -11.61 -7.53
C TYR A 291 32.66 -11.13 -6.23
N ASP A 292 32.92 -9.87 -5.88
CA ASP A 292 32.17 -9.17 -4.83
C ASP A 292 31.25 -8.13 -5.48
N LYS A 293 30.08 -7.92 -4.87
CA LYS A 293 29.15 -6.88 -5.31
C LYS A 293 29.73 -5.50 -5.01
N LYS A 294 29.74 -4.63 -6.01
CA LYS A 294 30.15 -3.22 -5.84
C LYS A 294 29.19 -2.52 -4.88
N ARG A 295 29.75 -1.72 -3.98
CA ARG A 295 28.99 -0.93 -2.99
C ARG A 295 28.82 0.50 -3.46
#